data_AF-A0A3B9T3G4-F1
#
_entry.id   AF-A0A3B9T3G4-F1
#
_cell.length_a   1.000
_cell.length_b   1.000
_cell.length_c   1.000
_cell.angle_alpha   90.00
_cell.angle_beta   90.00
_cell.angle_gamma   90.00
#
_symmetry.space_group_name_H-M   'P 1'
#
loop_
_entity.id
_entity.type
_entity.pdbx_description
1 polymer ?
#
loop_
_entity_poly.entity_id
_entity_poly.type
_entity_poly.pdbx_seq_one_letter_code
_entity_poly.pdbx_strand_id
1 'polypeptide(L)'
;MKRRVRISMTAASAILFVIELMIALFATGFLRNHIGDLLIVTLLYTLWRMVFPEQPKYGLLIPTAILLFAFGIELLQLWGFCDKMHITDPVLRICIGTGYSELDFLCYLIGALPGYAAEFLLRRRRKALSL
;
A
#
# COMPACT_ATOMS: atom_id res chain seq x y z
N MET A 1 -0.06 -10.39 22.55
CA MET A 1 -0.64 -9.79 21.32
C MET A 1 0.42 -9.44 20.27
N LYS A 2 1.46 -8.68 20.62
CA LYS A 2 2.50 -8.17 19.68
C LYS A 2 3.12 -9.22 18.75
N ARG A 3 3.58 -10.36 19.29
CA ARG A 3 4.20 -11.45 18.51
C ARG A 3 3.25 -12.08 17.49
N ARG A 4 1.98 -12.30 17.86
CA ARG A 4 0.96 -12.85 16.94
C ARG A 4 0.68 -11.89 15.80
N VAL A 5 0.49 -10.61 16.10
CA VAL A 5 0.28 -9.57 15.07
C VAL A 5 1.47 -9.51 14.12
N ARG A 6 2.71 -9.49 14.65
CA ARG A 6 3.90 -9.48 13.80
C ARG A 6 3.94 -10.67 12.84
N ILE A 7 3.76 -11.90 13.35
CA ILE A 7 3.79 -13.11 12.52
C ILE A 7 2.69 -13.07 11.44
N SER A 8 1.46 -12.71 11.81
CA SER A 8 0.36 -12.61 10.85
C SER A 8 0.62 -11.56 9.77
N MET A 9 1.16 -10.40 10.14
CA MET A 9 1.46 -9.33 9.17
C MET A 9 2.66 -9.68 8.29
N THR A 10 3.68 -10.33 8.83
CA THR A 10 4.80 -10.86 8.04
C THR A 10 4.34 -11.88 7.02
N ALA A 11 3.49 -12.84 7.43
CA ALA A 11 2.94 -13.82 6.50
C ALA A 11 2.09 -13.16 5.41
N ALA A 12 1.23 -12.20 5.79
CA ALA A 12 0.43 -11.43 4.84
C ALA A 12 1.30 -10.65 3.84
N SER A 13 2.31 -9.92 4.32
CA SER A 13 3.24 -9.19 3.45
C SER A 13 3.97 -10.11 2.49
N ALA A 14 4.45 -11.27 2.96
CA ALA A 14 5.14 -12.22 2.10
C ALA A 14 4.22 -12.77 0.99
N ILE A 15 2.98 -13.13 1.34
CA ILE A 15 2.00 -13.61 0.36
C ILE A 15 1.66 -12.50 -0.65
N LEU A 16 1.38 -11.29 -0.18
CA LEU A 16 1.07 -10.14 -1.05
C LEU A 16 2.23 -9.80 -1.97
N PHE A 17 3.47 -9.82 -1.47
CA PHE A 17 4.66 -9.56 -2.26
C PHE A 17 4.89 -10.63 -3.34
N VAL A 18 4.64 -11.91 -3.02
CA VAL A 18 4.72 -12.98 -4.02
C VAL A 18 3.65 -12.80 -5.10
N ILE A 19 2.42 -12.46 -4.72
CA ILE A 19 1.34 -12.19 -5.67
C ILE A 19 1.69 -10.99 -6.57
N GLU A 20 2.20 -9.90 -5.99
CA GLU A 20 2.72 -8.74 -6.73
C GLU A 20 3.78 -9.13 -7.75
N LEU A 21 4.79 -9.90 -7.33
CA LEU A 21 5.84 -10.39 -8.24
C LEU A 21 5.26 -11.25 -9.35
N MET A 22 4.29 -12.12 -9.04
CA MET A 22 3.63 -12.94 -10.06
C MET A 22 2.85 -12.06 -11.05
N ILE A 23 2.14 -11.04 -10.59
CA ILE A 23 1.44 -10.09 -11.46
C ILE A 23 2.45 -9.32 -12.33
N ALA A 24 3.53 -8.82 -11.74
CA ALA A 24 4.55 -8.08 -12.47
C ALA A 24 5.25 -8.93 -13.55
N LEU A 25 5.48 -10.22 -13.29
CA LEU A 25 6.18 -11.11 -14.21
C LEU A 25 5.27 -11.76 -15.27
N PHE A 26 4.03 -12.08 -14.92
CA PHE A 26 3.15 -12.92 -15.76
C PHE A 26 1.89 -12.21 -16.26
N ALA A 27 1.46 -11.11 -15.64
CA ALA A 27 0.26 -10.40 -16.07
C ALA A 27 0.57 -9.29 -17.08
N THR A 28 -0.41 -8.97 -17.92
CA THR A 28 -0.33 -7.89 -18.90
C THR A 28 -1.58 -7.00 -18.85
N GLY A 29 -1.44 -5.77 -19.33
CA GLY A 29 -2.54 -4.81 -19.43
C GLY A 29 -3.17 -4.44 -18.08
N PHE A 30 -4.50 -4.46 -18.02
CA PHE A 30 -5.29 -3.99 -16.89
C PHE A 30 -4.91 -4.66 -15.55
N LEU A 31 -4.67 -5.98 -15.58
CA LEU A 31 -4.36 -6.73 -14.36
C LEU A 31 -3.01 -6.30 -13.78
N ARG A 32 -2.02 -6.04 -14.63
CA ARG A 32 -0.71 -5.55 -14.21
C ARG A 32 -0.77 -4.12 -13.69
N ASN A 33 -1.57 -3.26 -14.33
CA ASN A 33 -1.58 -1.84 -14.01
C ASN A 33 -2.43 -1.52 -12.78
N HIS A 34 -3.64 -2.10 -12.66
CA HIS A 34 -4.61 -1.64 -11.66
C HIS A 34 -4.75 -2.58 -10.46
N ILE A 35 -4.64 -3.90 -10.67
CA ILE A 35 -4.71 -4.84 -9.54
C ILE A 35 -3.43 -4.76 -8.71
N GLY A 36 -2.29 -4.51 -9.34
CA GLY A 36 -1.06 -4.28 -8.59
C GLY A 36 -1.16 -3.09 -7.64
N ASP A 37 -1.76 -2.01 -8.14
CA ASP A 37 -2.03 -0.79 -7.39
C ASP A 37 -2.99 -0.98 -6.19
N LEU A 38 -3.96 -1.89 -6.32
CA LEU A 38 -4.79 -2.29 -5.18
C LEU A 38 -3.96 -3.01 -4.10
N LEU A 39 -3.07 -3.92 -4.51
CA LEU A 39 -2.30 -4.76 -3.61
C LEU A 39 -1.15 -4.01 -2.93
N ILE A 40 -0.50 -3.07 -3.62
CA ILE A 40 0.65 -2.33 -3.07
C ILE A 40 0.26 -1.51 -1.83
N VAL A 41 -0.93 -0.91 -1.81
CA VAL A 41 -1.43 -0.14 -0.65
C VAL A 41 -1.60 -1.06 0.57
N THR A 42 -2.17 -2.25 0.36
CA THR A 42 -2.29 -3.24 1.44
C THR A 42 -0.92 -3.75 1.87
N LEU A 43 -0.01 -4.02 0.94
CA LEU A 43 1.34 -4.50 1.20
C LEU A 43 2.16 -3.50 2.03
N LEU A 44 2.11 -2.22 1.68
CA LEU A 44 2.78 -1.15 2.44
C LEU A 44 2.27 -1.10 3.88
N TYR A 45 0.97 -1.25 4.08
CA TYR A 45 0.38 -1.32 5.42
C TYR A 45 0.88 -2.53 6.21
N THR A 46 0.87 -3.73 5.61
CA THR A 46 1.31 -4.95 6.32
C THR A 46 2.81 -4.93 6.62
N LEU A 47 3.63 -4.36 5.73
CA LEU A 47 5.07 -4.13 5.97
C LEU A 47 5.30 -3.18 7.14
N TRP A 48 4.59 -2.05 7.18
CA TRP A 48 4.68 -1.12 8.31
C TRP A 48 4.32 -1.81 9.64
N ARG A 49 3.23 -2.59 9.66
CA ARG A 49 2.78 -3.31 10.86
C ARG A 49 3.68 -4.46 11.27
N MET A 50 4.40 -5.07 10.34
CA MET A 50 5.43 -6.08 10.62
C MET A 50 6.56 -5.47 11.47
N VAL A 51 7.05 -4.29 11.09
CA VAL A 51 8.12 -3.58 11.81
C VAL A 51 7.60 -3.02 13.14
N PHE A 52 6.43 -2.36 13.12
CA PHE A 52 5.85 -1.66 14.26
C PHE A 52 4.53 -2.29 14.77
N PRO A 53 4.55 -3.47 15.42
CA PRO A 53 3.35 -4.16 15.87
C PRO A 53 2.69 -3.52 17.11
N GLU A 54 3.36 -2.58 17.77
CA GLU A 54 2.96 -2.03 19.08
C GLU A 54 1.99 -0.85 19.01
N GLN A 55 1.75 -0.30 17.82
CA GLN A 55 1.14 1.03 17.66
C GLN A 55 -0.32 1.03 17.17
N PRO A 56 -1.35 0.76 18.01
CA PRO A 56 -2.70 1.23 17.68
C PRO A 56 -2.92 2.71 18.08
N LYS A 57 -1.88 3.39 18.61
CA LYS A 57 -1.95 4.78 19.05
C LYS A 57 -2.32 5.72 17.90
N TYR A 58 -1.78 5.47 16.71
CA TYR A 58 -2.04 6.26 15.51
C TYR A 58 -3.26 5.79 14.70
N GLY A 59 -3.76 4.57 14.90
CA GLY A 59 -5.02 4.11 14.32
C GLY A 59 -5.09 4.19 12.81
N LEU A 60 -6.15 4.84 12.33
CA LEU A 60 -6.41 5.01 10.91
C LEU A 60 -5.39 5.93 10.22
N LEU A 61 -4.52 6.63 10.96
CA LEU A 61 -3.51 7.51 10.36
C LEU A 61 -2.57 6.78 9.41
N ILE A 62 -2.19 5.54 9.69
CA ILE A 62 -1.26 4.79 8.82
C ILE A 62 -1.89 4.46 7.46
N PRO A 63 -3.04 3.76 7.37
CA PRO A 63 -3.66 3.50 6.07
C PRO A 63 -4.05 4.80 5.35
N THR A 64 -4.43 5.86 6.07
CA THR A 64 -4.68 7.18 5.45
C THR A 64 -3.40 7.82 4.89
N ALA A 65 -2.28 7.75 5.60
CA ALA A 65 -1.00 8.30 5.13
C ALA A 65 -0.51 7.57 3.88
N ILE A 66 -0.65 6.24 3.83
CA ILE A 66 -0.30 5.43 2.65
C ILE A 66 -1.20 5.80 1.47
N LEU A 67 -2.51 5.94 1.69
CA LEU A 67 -3.45 6.33 0.64
C LEU A 67 -3.14 7.73 0.07
N LEU A 68 -2.90 8.71 0.95
CA LEU A 68 -2.53 10.06 0.54
C LEU A 68 -1.18 10.10 -0.18
N PHE A 69 -0.23 9.25 0.25
CA PHE A 69 1.04 9.09 -0.44
C PHE A 69 0.84 8.55 -1.86
N ALA A 70 0.05 7.49 -2.03
CA ALA A 70 -0.27 6.92 -3.35
C ALA A 70 -0.96 7.96 -4.26
N PHE A 71 -1.94 8.69 -3.74
CA PHE A 71 -2.58 9.80 -4.47
C PHE A 71 -1.58 10.90 -4.84
N GLY A 72 -0.63 11.21 -3.96
CA GLY A 72 0.42 12.19 -4.23
C GLY A 72 1.32 11.77 -5.40
N ILE A 73 1.71 10.50 -5.47
CA ILE A 73 2.48 9.95 -6.59
C ILE A 73 1.67 10.06 -7.90
N GLU A 74 0.40 9.69 -7.87
CA GLU A 74 -0.49 9.77 -9.04
C GLU A 74 -0.67 11.22 -9.55
N LEU A 75 -0.79 12.18 -8.63
CA LEU A 75 -0.85 13.60 -8.98
C LEU A 75 0.48 14.13 -9.53
N LEU A 76 1.63 13.60 -9.08
CA LEU A 76 2.93 13.94 -9.65
C LEU A 76 3.06 13.42 -11.09
N GLN A 77 2.54 12.22 -11.36
CA GLN A 77 2.46 11.65 -12.71
C GLN A 77 1.54 12.47 -13.61
N LEU A 78 0.35 12.85 -13.13
CA LEU A 78 -0.57 13.75 -13.85
C LEU A 78 0.10 15.07 -14.23
N TRP A 79 0.92 15.62 -13.32
CA TRP A 79 1.61 16.88 -13.57
C TRP A 79 2.80 16.72 -14.55
N GLY A 80 3.16 15.49 -14.93
CA GLY A 80 4.31 15.22 -15.79
C GLY A 80 5.64 15.52 -15.09
N PHE A 81 5.75 15.25 -13.78
CA PHE A 81 6.90 15.62 -12.97
C PHE A 81 8.24 15.16 -13.57
N CYS A 82 8.32 13.90 -14.01
CA CYS A 82 9.52 13.33 -14.64
C CYS A 82 9.95 14.11 -15.89
N ASP A 83 9.00 14.52 -16.73
CA ASP A 83 9.31 15.23 -17.97
C ASP A 83 9.69 16.70 -17.71
N LYS A 84 9.00 17.37 -16.77
CA LYS A 84 9.30 18.75 -16.37
C LYS A 84 10.66 18.90 -15.70
N MET A 85 11.06 17.91 -14.93
CA MET A 85 12.37 17.88 -14.27
C MET A 85 13.46 17.34 -15.20
N HIS A 86 13.16 17.09 -16.48
CA HIS A 86 14.08 16.52 -17.47
C HIS A 86 14.75 15.22 -16.98
N ILE A 87 14.03 14.39 -16.24
CA ILE A 87 14.53 13.10 -15.74
C ILE A 87 14.56 12.11 -16.91
N THR A 88 15.77 11.82 -17.39
CA THR A 88 16.02 10.89 -18.48
C THR A 88 16.38 9.49 -18.00
N ASP A 89 16.80 9.36 -16.74
CA ASP A 89 17.20 8.08 -16.17
C ASP A 89 16.00 7.11 -16.14
N PRO A 90 16.09 5.96 -16.82
CA PRO A 90 14.98 5.03 -16.93
C PRO A 90 14.63 4.36 -15.60
N VAL A 91 15.60 4.18 -14.70
CA VAL A 91 15.36 3.61 -13.36
C VAL A 91 14.54 4.59 -12.54
N LEU A 92 14.92 5.88 -12.52
CA LEU A 92 14.16 6.91 -11.81
C LEU A 92 12.74 7.06 -12.35
N ARG A 93 12.56 7.02 -13.68
CA ARG A 93 11.22 7.09 -14.29
C ARG A 93 10.34 5.89 -13.93
N ILE A 94 10.93 4.70 -13.79
CA ILE A 94 10.20 3.51 -13.32
C ILE A 94 9.86 3.65 -11.83
N CYS A 95 10.79 4.11 -11.00
CA CYS A 95 10.57 4.25 -9.56
C CYS A 95 9.53 5.31 -9.20
N ILE A 96 9.52 6.44 -9.93
CA ILE A 96 8.55 7.52 -9.72
C ILE A 96 7.20 7.19 -10.39
N GLY A 97 7.24 6.45 -11.50
CA GLY A 97 6.09 6.26 -12.37
C GLY A 97 5.96 7.37 -13.40
N THR A 98 5.36 7.03 -14.53
CA THR A 98 5.10 7.96 -15.65
C THR A 98 3.71 7.83 -16.26
N GLY A 99 2.98 6.75 -15.95
CA GLY A 99 1.59 6.59 -16.37
C GLY A 99 0.64 7.21 -15.36
N TYR A 100 -0.39 7.91 -15.84
CA TYR A 100 -1.50 8.39 -15.01
C TYR A 100 -2.77 7.61 -15.34
N SER A 101 -3.53 7.20 -14.32
CA SER A 101 -4.87 6.66 -14.46
C SER A 101 -5.81 7.14 -13.34
N GLU A 102 -6.95 7.69 -13.75
CA GLU A 102 -8.05 8.01 -12.81
C GLU A 102 -8.56 6.78 -12.04
N LEU A 103 -8.45 5.59 -12.65
CA LEU A 103 -8.86 4.33 -12.02
C LEU A 103 -7.96 3.94 -10.83
N ASP A 104 -6.71 4.39 -10.83
CA ASP A 104 -5.75 4.04 -9.77
C ASP A 104 -6.16 4.65 -8.43
N PHE A 105 -6.80 5.83 -8.44
CA PHE A 105 -7.42 6.39 -7.22
C PHE A 105 -8.45 5.46 -6.58
N LEU A 106 -9.29 4.83 -7.41
CA LEU A 106 -10.29 3.88 -6.92
C LEU A 106 -9.64 2.59 -6.42
N CYS A 107 -8.64 2.08 -7.15
CA CYS A 107 -7.87 0.92 -6.74
C CYS A 107 -7.17 1.14 -5.39
N TYR A 108 -6.53 2.29 -5.19
CA TYR A 108 -5.89 2.62 -3.92
C TYR A 108 -6.89 2.75 -2.78
N LEU A 109 -8.07 3.33 -3.04
CA LEU A 109 -9.12 3.44 -2.03
C LEU A 109 -9.60 2.05 -1.57
N ILE A 110 -9.84 1.15 -2.51
CA ILE A 110 -10.22 -0.24 -2.22
C ILE A 110 -9.07 -0.98 -1.52
N GLY A 111 -7.85 -0.80 -2.00
CA GLY A 111 -6.62 -1.37 -1.45
C GLY A 111 -6.29 -0.89 -0.03
N ALA A 112 -6.82 0.26 0.40
CA ALA A 112 -6.65 0.75 1.76
C ALA A 112 -7.65 0.10 2.75
N LEU A 113 -8.80 -0.42 2.28
CA LEU A 113 -9.86 -0.97 3.14
C LEU A 113 -9.37 -2.11 4.07
N PRO A 114 -8.54 -3.08 3.61
CA PRO A 114 -8.00 -4.12 4.49
C PRO A 114 -7.17 -3.52 5.64
N GLY A 115 -6.41 -2.45 5.38
CA GLY A 115 -5.64 -1.74 6.40
C GLY A 115 -6.52 -1.08 7.44
N TYR A 116 -7.57 -0.37 7.01
CA TYR A 116 -8.57 0.22 7.92
C TYR A 116 -9.29 -0.83 8.76
N ALA A 117 -9.72 -1.94 8.13
CA ALA A 117 -10.36 -3.05 8.82
C ALA A 117 -9.43 -3.68 9.87
N ALA A 118 -8.17 -3.94 9.52
CA ALA A 118 -7.18 -4.50 10.43
C ALA A 118 -6.95 -3.59 11.65
N GLU A 119 -6.77 -2.28 11.45
CA GLU A 119 -6.63 -1.32 12.55
C GLU A 119 -7.88 -1.28 13.44
N PHE A 120 -9.07 -1.31 12.85
CA PHE A 120 -10.33 -1.36 13.60
C PHE A 120 -10.44 -2.61 14.47
N LEU A 121 -10.12 -3.79 13.93
CA LEU A 121 -10.13 -5.07 14.66
C LEU A 121 -9.09 -5.09 15.79
N LEU A 122 -7.87 -4.59 15.53
CA LEU A 122 -6.79 -4.53 16.51
C LEU A 122 -7.13 -3.58 17.67
N ARG A 123 -7.78 -2.44 17.37
CA ARG A 123 -8.27 -1.50 18.38
C ARG A 123 -9.36 -2.10 19.27
N ARG A 124 -10.34 -2.80 18.67
CA ARG A 124 -11.38 -3.50 19.43
C ARG A 124 -10.80 -4.55 20.38
N ARG A 125 -9.87 -5.38 19.90
CA ARG A 125 -9.20 -6.39 20.74
C ARG A 125 -8.40 -5.78 21.89
N ARG A 126 -7.76 -4.63 21.69
CA ARG A 126 -7.03 -3.94 22.76
C ARG A 126 -7.96 -3.41 23.85
N LYS A 127 -9.09 -2.78 23.48
CA LYS A 127 -10.08 -2.28 24.45
C LYS A 127 -10.69 -3.41 25.29
N ALA A 128 -10.97 -4.56 24.68
CA ALA A 128 -11.53 -5.72 25.36
C ALA A 128 -10.55 -6.38 26.37
N LEU A 129 -9.23 -6.20 26.19
CA LEU A 129 -8.20 -6.72 27.09
C LEU A 129 -7.81 -5.74 28.20
N SER A 130 -8.32 -4.50 28.17
CA SER A 130 -8.08 -3.46 29.18
C SER A 130 -9.25 -3.25 30.14
N LEU A 131 -10.31 -4.05 30.00
CA LEU A 131 -11.44 -4.18 30.92
C LEU A 131 -11.29 -5.48 31.69
#